data_AF-A0A0B6YDG9-F1
#
_entry.id   AF-A0A0B6YDG9-F1
#
_cell.length_a   1.000
_cell.length_b   1.000
_cell.length_c   1.000
_cell.angle_alpha   90.00
_cell.angle_beta   90.00
_cell.angle_gamma   90.00
#
_symmetry.space_group_name_H-M   'P 1'
#
loop_
_entity.id
_entity.type
_entity.pdbx_description
1 polymer ?
#
loop_
_entity_poly.entity_id
_entity_poly.type
_entity_poly.pdbx_seq_one_letter_code
_entity_poly.pdbx_strand_id
1 'polypeptide(L)' 'VNIGPGSKTAEKAKQDYSKLVLRRKKGAAFMVQPPNGELKPFTTQIIQISAYNDLWGSYNDNLILKV' A
#
# COMPACT_ATOMS: atom_id res chain seq x y z
N VAL A 1 -11.41 1.48 -23.44
CA VAL A 1 -10.86 2.21 -22.27
C VAL A 1 -11.88 3.28 -21.89
N ASN A 2 -12.63 3.07 -20.80
CA ASN A 2 -13.76 3.94 -20.45
C ASN A 2 -13.24 5.08 -19.56
N ILE A 3 -12.87 6.23 -20.14
CA ILE A 3 -12.26 7.36 -19.41
C ILE A 3 -13.38 8.34 -18.99
N GLY A 4 -14.18 7.94 -18.00
CA GLY A 4 -15.09 8.84 -17.32
C GLY A 4 -14.35 9.83 -16.39
N PRO A 5 -14.93 10.98 -16.03
CA PRO A 5 -14.31 11.98 -15.15
C PRO A 5 -13.90 11.44 -13.76
N GLY A 6 -14.50 10.33 -13.30
CA GLY A 6 -14.10 9.62 -12.09
C GLY A 6 -12.72 8.95 -12.16
N SER A 7 -12.31 8.44 -13.32
CA SER A 7 -10.99 7.80 -13.50
C SER A 7 -9.85 8.82 -13.42
N LYS A 8 -10.00 10.02 -14.00
CA LYS A 8 -8.99 11.08 -13.82
C LYS A 8 -8.82 11.48 -12.34
N THR A 9 -9.87 11.32 -11.53
CA THR A 9 -9.86 11.65 -10.11
C THR A 9 -9.23 10.54 -9.26
N ALA A 10 -9.56 9.27 -9.54
CA ALA A 10 -9.00 8.12 -8.84
C ALA A 10 -7.49 7.96 -9.10
N GLU A 11 -7.07 8.13 -10.36
CA GLU A 11 -5.66 8.05 -10.74
C GLU A 11 -4.85 9.17 -10.07
N LYS A 12 -5.41 10.38 -10.01
CA LYS A 12 -4.80 11.51 -9.29
C LYS A 12 -4.72 11.25 -7.79
N ALA A 13 -5.79 10.72 -7.18
CA ALA A 13 -5.81 10.35 -5.77
C ALA A 13 -4.74 9.28 -5.45
N LYS A 14 -4.57 8.28 -6.32
CA LYS A 14 -3.53 7.27 -6.20
C LYS A 14 -2.13 7.89 -6.27
N GLN A 15 -1.90 8.79 -7.24
CA GLN A 15 -0.62 9.49 -7.37
C GLN A 15 -0.29 10.36 -6.16
N ASP A 16 -1.26 11.12 -5.67
CA ASP A 16 -1.09 11.99 -4.50
C ASP A 16 -0.82 11.16 -3.23
N TYR A 17 -1.51 10.02 -3.07
CA TYR A 17 -1.24 9.07 -2.00
C TYR A 17 0.17 8.48 -2.07
N SER A 18 0.60 8.02 -3.25
CA SER A 18 1.96 7.50 -3.45
C SER A 18 3.02 8.55 -3.07
N LYS A 19 2.84 9.81 -3.50
CA LYS A 19 3.75 10.92 -3.13
C LYS A 19 3.78 11.15 -1.62
N LEU A 20 2.62 11.12 -0.96
CA LEU A 20 2.53 11.28 0.49
C LEU A 20 3.29 10.18 1.23
N VAL A 21 3.10 8.92 0.82
CA VAL A 21 3.75 7.74 1.42
C VAL A 21 5.27 7.79 1.22
N LEU A 22 5.72 8.08 -0.01
CA LEU A 22 7.15 8.14 -0.36
C LEU A 22 7.86 9.32 0.28
N ARG A 23 7.20 10.49 0.39
CA ARG A 23 7.75 11.66 1.11
C ARG A 23 8.02 11.36 2.58
N ARG A 24 7.20 10.52 3.22
CA ARG A 24 7.38 10.12 4.62
C ARG A 24 8.39 8.98 4.80
N LYS A 25 8.67 8.20 3.75
CA LYS A 25 9.58 7.04 3.76
C LYS A 25 10.62 7.11 2.63
N LYS A 26 11.40 8.20 2.55
CA LYS A 26 12.67 8.40 1.78
C LYS A 26 12.81 7.74 0.39
N GLY A 27 11.73 7.41 -0.32
CA GLY A 27 11.70 6.87 -1.67
C GLY A 27 11.39 5.37 -1.86
N ALA A 28 11.13 4.62 -0.77
CA ALA A 28 10.54 3.28 -0.85
C ALA A 28 9.70 2.96 0.39
N ALA A 29 8.54 2.33 0.20
CA ALA A 29 7.61 2.05 1.28
C ALA A 29 6.77 0.81 1.03
N PHE A 30 6.58 0.02 2.09
CA PHE A 30 5.56 -1.01 2.17
C PHE A 30 4.42 -0.55 3.09
N MET A 31 3.18 -0.74 2.66
CA MET A 31 1.96 -0.45 3.40
C MET A 31 1.15 -1.73 3.56
N VAL A 32 0.67 -1.99 4.79
CA VAL A 32 -0.05 -3.21 5.16
C VAL A 32 -1.48 -2.86 5.55
N GLN A 33 -2.47 -3.54 5.00
CA GLN A 33 -3.88 -3.32 5.29
C GLN A 33 -4.67 -4.65 5.40
N PRO A 34 -5.41 -4.88 6.50
CA PRO A 34 -5.40 -4.07 7.72
C PRO A 34 -4.05 -4.21 8.46
N PRO A 35 -3.58 -3.17 9.18
CA PRO A 35 -2.31 -3.22 9.91
C PRO A 35 -2.38 -4.03 11.21
N ASN A 36 -3.59 -4.28 11.71
CA ASN A 36 -3.90 -5.13 12.86
C ASN A 36 -5.36 -5.59 12.75
N GLY A 37 -5.72 -6.59 13.53
CA GLY A 37 -7.09 -7.08 13.61
C GLY A 37 -7.19 -8.32 14.50
N GLU A 38 -8.38 -8.89 14.54
CA GLU A 38 -8.67 -10.14 15.24
C GLU A 38 -9.01 -11.23 14.23
N LEU A 39 -8.39 -12.40 14.36
CA LEU A 39 -8.74 -13.57 13.57
C LEU A 39 -9.72 -14.43 14.37
N LYS A 40 -10.96 -14.53 13.88
CA LYS A 40 -11.99 -15.33 14.54
C LYS A 40 -11.73 -16.84 14.34
N PRO A 41 -12.24 -17.70 15.25
CA PRO A 41 -12.12 -19.14 15.10
C PRO A 41 -12.62 -19.61 13.72
N PHE A 42 -11.83 -20.47 13.07
CA PHE A 42 -12.14 -21.07 11.78
C PHE A 42 -12.34 -20.06 10.63
N THR A 43 -11.72 -18.88 10.72
CA THR A 43 -11.76 -17.86 9.65
C THR A 43 -10.40 -17.61 9.02
N THR A 44 -10.42 -17.03 7.82
CA THR A 44 -9.24 -16.53 7.11
C THR A 44 -9.35 -15.03 6.95
N GLN A 45 -8.26 -14.31 7.22
CA GLN A 45 -8.13 -12.88 6.94
C GLN A 45 -7.08 -12.66 5.85
N ILE A 46 -7.46 -11.93 4.80
CA ILE A 46 -6.54 -11.48 3.77
C ILE A 46 -5.92 -10.16 4.22
N ILE A 47 -4.58 -10.05 4.12
CA ILE A 47 -3.84 -8.82 4.35
C ILE A 47 -3.23 -8.38 3.02
N GLN A 48 -3.56 -7.16 2.59
CA GLN A 48 -2.99 -6.54 1.40
C GLN A 48 -1.68 -5.85 1.74
N ILE A 49 -0.64 -6.13 0.97
CA ILE A 49 0.65 -5.45 1.02
C ILE A 49 0.81 -4.65 -0.27
N SER A 50 1.01 -3.34 -0.14
CA SER A 50 1.24 -2.44 -1.26
C SER A 50 2.64 -1.85 -1.17
N ALA A 51 3.44 -2.04 -2.23
CA ALA A 51 4.77 -1.48 -2.36
C ALA A 51 4.73 -0.20 -3.19
N TYR A 52 5.43 0.83 -2.73
CA TYR A 52 5.62 2.11 -3.39
C TYR A 52 7.12 2.38 -3.51
N ASN A 53 7.55 2.87 -4.66
CA ASN A 53 8.94 3.18 -4.97
C ASN A 53 8.96 4.32 -6.00
N ASP A 54 9.89 5.25 -5.84
CA ASP A 54 10.30 6.22 -6.87
C ASP A 54 11.83 6.26 -7.08
N LEU A 55 12.53 5.23 -6.59
CA LEU A 55 13.98 5.07 -6.64
C LEU A 55 14.37 3.86 -7.48
N TRP A 56 15.57 3.90 -8.07
CA TRP A 56 16.15 2.73 -8.71
C TRP A 56 16.75 1.76 -7.69
N GLY A 57 16.83 0.48 -8.07
CA GLY A 57 17.43 -0.57 -7.26
C GLY A 57 16.41 -1.52 -6.65
N SER A 58 16.91 -2.46 -5.83
CA SER A 58 16.11 -3.48 -5.17
C SER A 58 15.95 -3.15 -3.70
N TYR A 59 14.71 -3.16 -3.22
CA TYR A 59 14.36 -2.87 -1.83
C TYR A 59 13.73 -4.11 -1.21
N ASN A 60 14.24 -4.46 -0.04
CA ASN A 60 13.75 -5.58 0.75
C ASN A 60 13.49 -5.08 2.17
N ASP A 61 12.45 -5.60 2.80
CA ASP A 61 12.10 -5.29 4.18
C ASP A 61 11.45 -6.52 4.83
N ASN A 62 11.42 -6.54 6.15
CA ASN A 62 10.87 -7.65 6.93
C ASN A 62 9.44 -7.32 7.39
N LEU A 63 8.47 -8.16 7.01
CA LEU A 63 7.13 -8.10 7.60
C LEU A 63 7.10 -8.91 8.89
N ILE A 64 6.97 -8.21 10.02
CA ILE A 64 6.87 -8.84 11.35
C ILE A 64 5.41 -8.79 11.81
N LEU A 65 4.82 -9.96 12.02
CA LEU A 65 3.49 -10.11 12.61
C LEU A 65 3.65 -10.40 14.10
N LYS A 66 3.03 -9.58 14.95
CA LYS A 66 2.91 -9.82 16.38
C LYS A 66 1.52 -10.36 16.67
N VAL A 67 1.45 -11.42 17.47
CA VAL A 67 0.22 -12.10 17.89
C VAL A 67 0.01 -11.85 19.38
#